data_AF-A0A3M1CBS9-F1
#
_entry.id   AF-A0A3M1CBS9-F1
#
_cell.length_a   1.000
_cell.length_b   1.000
_cell.length_c   1.000
_cell.angle_alpha   90.00
_cell.angle_beta   90.00
_cell.angle_gamma   90.00
#
_symmetry.space_group_name_H-M   'P 1'
#
loop_
_entity.id
_entity.type
_entity.pdbx_description
1 polymer ?
#
loop_
_entity_poly.entity_id
_entity_poly.type
_entity_poly.pdbx_seq_one_letter_code
_entity_poly.pdbx_strand_id
1 'polypeptide(L)'
;VHDMEYIFMETPFVTGIPTAFGGSGDPSPYTAHGVLMGIKASVKEKMNRDDLKGIRVAVQGLGNVGAHLVDFLIKEGAEVIVADIDPEKVAKIKEKHSHIKEVDPQEIVTTECDVFAPCAMGAIINDKTLPLLKCQIIAGGANNQLAEPRHGQALFEKGILYAPDYVINAGGLMNVFVELEGYSSDRAFEKTMQVYDNLMNVFKISKQENVPTYIAADRLAEHRIKKIGNLRQHHHGRMARPFSTLKEMTTRQK
;
A
#
# COMPACT_ATOMS: atom_id res chain seq x y z
N VAL A 1 -18.12 8.08 1.76
CA VAL A 1 -18.98 7.09 1.06
C VAL A 1 -20.25 7.74 0.54
N HIS A 2 -20.91 8.64 1.29
CA HIS A 2 -22.12 9.33 0.84
C HIS A 2 -21.92 10.17 -0.44
N ASP A 3 -20.76 10.78 -0.63
CA ASP A 3 -20.46 11.50 -1.89
C ASP A 3 -20.49 10.59 -3.13
N MET A 4 -20.04 9.33 -2.98
CA MET A 4 -20.02 8.37 -4.08
C MET A 4 -21.43 7.86 -4.43
N GLU A 5 -22.36 7.90 -3.47
CA GLU A 5 -23.77 7.60 -3.70
C GLU A 5 -24.41 8.62 -4.65
N TYR A 6 -24.18 9.92 -4.42
CA TYR A 6 -24.66 10.97 -5.31
C TYR A 6 -24.07 10.88 -6.71
N ILE A 7 -22.79 10.54 -6.83
CA ILE A 7 -22.15 10.34 -8.14
C ILE A 7 -22.76 9.13 -8.86
N PHE A 8 -23.03 8.05 -8.13
CA PHE A 8 -23.62 6.83 -8.69
C PHE A 8 -25.03 7.04 -9.26
N MET A 9 -25.77 8.02 -8.73
CA MET A 9 -27.07 8.41 -9.29
C MET A 9 -26.95 8.98 -10.72
N GLU A 10 -25.83 9.61 -11.05
CA GLU A 10 -25.62 10.29 -12.34
C GLU A 10 -24.75 9.48 -13.32
N THR A 11 -23.94 8.52 -12.82
CA THR A 11 -23.05 7.75 -13.69
C THR A 11 -22.74 6.34 -13.15
N PRO A 12 -22.66 5.33 -14.04
CA PRO A 12 -22.16 4.00 -13.67
C PRO A 12 -20.63 3.94 -13.55
N PHE A 13 -19.90 5.01 -13.89
CA PHE A 13 -18.43 5.05 -13.88
C PHE A 13 -17.88 5.50 -12.53
N VAL A 14 -18.32 4.85 -11.46
CA VAL A 14 -17.90 5.11 -10.08
C VAL A 14 -17.75 3.80 -9.33
N THR A 15 -16.80 3.77 -8.39
CA THR A 15 -16.55 2.64 -7.50
C THR A 15 -16.42 3.14 -6.06
N GLY A 16 -16.46 2.24 -5.07
CA GLY A 16 -16.42 2.62 -3.66
C GLY A 16 -17.77 3.13 -3.17
N ILE A 17 -18.86 2.69 -3.81
CA ILE A 17 -20.22 2.99 -3.39
C ILE A 17 -20.54 2.21 -2.08
N PRO A 18 -21.56 2.63 -1.30
CA PRO A 18 -21.94 1.90 -0.09
C PRO A 18 -22.26 0.42 -0.36
N THR A 19 -22.00 -0.44 0.62
CA THR A 19 -22.31 -1.88 0.54
C THR A 19 -23.80 -2.16 0.30
N ALA A 20 -24.67 -1.28 0.78
CA ALA A 20 -26.12 -1.32 0.52
C ALA A 20 -26.48 -1.25 -0.97
N PHE A 21 -25.60 -0.66 -1.80
CA PHE A 21 -25.74 -0.58 -3.25
C PHE A 21 -24.85 -1.58 -3.99
N GLY A 22 -24.25 -2.53 -3.28
CA GLY A 22 -23.37 -3.56 -3.86
C GLY A 22 -21.91 -3.14 -4.04
N GLY A 23 -21.50 -1.99 -3.50
CA GLY A 23 -20.12 -1.52 -3.57
C GLY A 23 -19.21 -2.03 -2.46
N SER A 24 -17.94 -1.62 -2.50
CA SER A 24 -16.92 -2.12 -1.60
C SER A 24 -16.90 -1.48 -0.20
N GLY A 25 -17.57 -0.34 -0.02
CA GLY A 25 -17.52 0.42 1.23
C GLY A 25 -16.13 1.01 1.53
N ASP A 26 -15.75 1.05 2.81
CA ASP A 26 -14.46 1.61 3.26
C ASP A 26 -13.27 0.76 2.78
N PRO A 27 -12.34 1.31 1.97
CA PRO A 27 -11.17 0.59 1.50
C PRO A 27 -10.06 0.45 2.55
N SER A 28 -10.15 1.16 3.69
CA SER A 28 -9.06 1.28 4.67
C SER A 28 -8.54 -0.06 5.21
N PRO A 29 -9.38 -1.06 5.56
CA PRO A 29 -8.89 -2.37 6.00
C PRO A 29 -8.07 -3.11 4.94
N TYR A 30 -8.43 -2.97 3.66
CA TYR A 30 -7.74 -3.61 2.54
C TYR A 30 -6.41 -2.92 2.23
N THR A 31 -6.37 -1.59 2.31
CA THR A 31 -5.09 -0.85 2.23
C THR A 31 -4.17 -1.30 3.37
N ALA A 32 -4.67 -1.38 4.61
CA ALA A 32 -3.88 -1.83 5.75
C ALA A 32 -3.38 -3.27 5.60
N HIS A 33 -4.20 -4.17 5.06
CA HIS A 33 -3.79 -5.54 4.77
C HIS A 33 -2.73 -5.60 3.65
N GLY A 34 -2.87 -4.80 2.59
CA GLY A 34 -1.83 -4.63 1.57
C GLY A 34 -0.51 -4.14 2.17
N VAL A 35 -0.56 -3.16 3.08
CA VAL A 35 0.62 -2.65 3.79
C VAL A 35 1.25 -3.74 4.66
N LEU A 36 0.46 -4.53 5.38
CA LEU A 36 0.94 -5.70 6.12
C LEU A 36 1.71 -6.66 5.20
N MET A 37 1.13 -7.02 4.05
CA MET A 37 1.77 -7.90 3.07
C MET A 37 3.08 -7.31 2.55
N GLY A 38 3.15 -6.00 2.34
CA GLY A 38 4.38 -5.33 1.95
C GLY A 38 5.43 -5.27 3.05
N ILE A 39 5.04 -5.15 4.32
CA ILE A 39 5.95 -5.30 5.46
C ILE A 39 6.51 -6.72 5.50
N LYS A 40 5.68 -7.75 5.35
CA LYS A 40 6.13 -9.16 5.31
C LYS A 40 7.13 -9.40 4.16
N ALA A 41 6.87 -8.87 2.97
CA ALA A 41 7.80 -8.96 1.84
C ALA A 41 9.14 -8.25 2.15
N SER A 42 9.08 -7.06 2.76
CA SER A 42 10.26 -6.27 3.09
C SER A 42 11.12 -6.92 4.18
N VAL A 43 10.49 -7.51 5.20
CA VAL A 43 11.16 -8.28 6.26
C VAL A 43 11.80 -9.53 5.66
N LYS A 44 11.12 -10.24 4.76
CA LYS A 44 11.69 -11.38 4.04
C LYS A 44 12.93 -10.98 3.24
N GLU A 45 12.83 -9.91 2.47
CA GLU A 45 13.92 -9.43 1.63
C GLU A 45 15.13 -8.96 2.43
N LYS A 46 14.92 -8.14 3.47
CA LYS A 46 16.03 -7.50 4.20
C LYS A 46 16.61 -8.38 5.31
N MET A 47 15.78 -9.19 5.97
CA MET A 47 16.14 -9.95 7.17
C MET A 47 16.06 -11.46 6.97
N ASN A 48 15.62 -11.94 5.81
CA ASN A 48 15.41 -13.36 5.49
C ASN A 48 14.51 -14.09 6.51
N ARG A 49 13.48 -13.39 7.04
CA ARG A 49 12.48 -13.95 7.97
C ARG A 49 11.11 -14.05 7.32
N ASP A 50 10.38 -15.10 7.65
CA ASP A 50 9.02 -15.37 7.11
C ASP A 50 7.90 -14.93 8.06
N ASP A 51 8.23 -14.62 9.31
CA ASP A 51 7.30 -14.18 10.34
C ASP A 51 7.68 -12.79 10.90
N LEU A 52 6.70 -12.13 11.54
CA LEU A 52 6.90 -10.82 12.17
C LEU A 52 7.12 -10.90 13.69
N LYS A 53 7.30 -12.10 14.26
CA LYS A 53 7.34 -12.27 15.71
C LYS A 53 8.56 -11.57 16.30
N GLY A 54 8.33 -10.60 17.19
CA GLY A 54 9.40 -9.79 17.79
C GLY A 54 10.08 -8.81 16.83
N ILE A 55 9.55 -8.61 15.62
CA ILE A 55 9.97 -7.51 14.75
C ILE A 55 9.38 -6.21 15.32
N ARG A 56 10.23 -5.20 15.53
CA ARG A 56 9.80 -3.90 16.05
C ARG A 56 9.33 -3.01 14.90
N VAL A 57 8.05 -2.65 14.91
CA VAL A 57 7.43 -1.82 13.87
C VAL A 57 6.96 -0.50 14.47
N ALA A 58 7.54 0.61 14.00
CA ALA A 58 7.15 1.96 14.38
C ALA A 58 6.12 2.51 13.38
N VAL A 59 4.85 2.60 13.80
CA VAL A 59 3.75 3.10 12.98
C VAL A 59 3.49 4.57 13.30
N GLN A 60 3.70 5.44 12.30
CA GLN A 60 3.39 6.86 12.41
C GLN A 60 2.05 7.16 11.77
N GLY A 61 1.09 7.62 12.56
CA GLY A 61 -0.28 7.90 12.14
C GLY A 61 -1.22 6.72 12.38
N LEU A 62 -2.27 6.99 13.15
CA LEU A 62 -3.33 6.08 13.58
C LEU A 62 -4.69 6.49 12.99
N GLY A 63 -4.68 7.04 11.77
CA GLY A 63 -5.89 7.15 10.95
C GLY A 63 -6.44 5.78 10.55
N ASN A 64 -7.43 5.73 9.65
CA ASN A 64 -8.12 4.47 9.32
C ASN A 64 -7.16 3.33 8.93
N VAL A 65 -6.22 3.60 8.01
CA VAL A 65 -5.23 2.60 7.58
C VAL A 65 -4.26 2.22 8.70
N GLY A 66 -3.70 3.22 9.40
CA GLY A 66 -2.71 2.99 10.46
C GLY A 66 -3.28 2.20 11.64
N ALA A 67 -4.51 2.50 12.07
CA ALA A 67 -5.19 1.77 13.13
C ALA A 67 -5.41 0.29 12.77
N HIS A 68 -5.90 0.00 11.56
CA HIS A 68 -6.04 -1.38 11.09
C HIS A 68 -4.69 -2.09 10.93
N LEU A 69 -3.64 -1.37 10.50
CA LEU A 69 -2.30 -1.93 10.39
C LEU A 69 -1.77 -2.37 11.76
N VAL A 70 -1.97 -1.57 12.80
CA VAL A 70 -1.61 -1.94 14.18
C VAL A 70 -2.30 -3.24 14.61
N ASP A 71 -3.62 -3.36 14.38
CA ASP A 71 -4.37 -4.57 14.69
C ASP A 71 -3.79 -5.81 13.98
N PHE A 72 -3.40 -5.67 12.71
CA PHE A 72 -2.81 -6.75 11.94
C PHE A 72 -1.40 -7.13 12.43
N LEU A 73 -0.55 -6.15 12.71
CA LEU A 73 0.81 -6.37 13.18
C LEU A 73 0.84 -7.11 14.53
N ILE A 74 -0.06 -6.76 15.45
CA ILE A 74 -0.16 -7.41 16.76
C ILE A 74 -0.61 -8.87 16.62
N LYS A 75 -1.58 -9.14 15.73
CA LYS A 75 -2.00 -10.52 15.42
C LYS A 75 -0.86 -11.38 14.85
N GLU A 76 0.07 -10.77 14.14
CA GLU A 76 1.27 -11.41 13.59
C GLU A 76 2.44 -11.50 14.60
N GLY A 77 2.25 -11.00 15.82
CA GLY A 77 3.23 -11.06 16.91
C GLY A 77 4.35 -10.02 16.83
N ALA A 78 4.17 -8.96 16.05
CA ALA A 78 5.12 -7.84 15.99
C ALA A 78 5.08 -6.99 17.27
N GLU A 79 6.22 -6.38 17.61
CA GLU A 79 6.31 -5.39 18.67
C GLU A 79 6.00 -4.01 18.08
N VAL A 80 4.83 -3.47 18.40
CA VAL A 80 4.35 -2.22 17.77
C VAL A 80 4.64 -1.02 18.65
N ILE A 81 5.23 0.01 18.03
CA ILE A 81 5.41 1.35 18.59
C ILE A 81 4.53 2.30 17.78
N VAL A 82 3.72 3.13 18.43
CA VAL A 82 2.79 4.03 17.76
C VAL A 82 3.05 5.50 18.12
N ALA A 83 2.73 6.37 17.17
CA ALA A 83 2.60 7.80 17.42
C ALA A 83 1.52 8.43 16.52
N ASP A 84 0.72 9.33 17.07
CA ASP A 84 -0.22 10.19 16.33
C ASP A 84 -0.28 11.56 17.01
N ILE A 85 -0.52 12.62 16.23
CA ILE A 85 -0.71 13.98 16.75
C ILE A 85 -2.01 14.11 17.56
N ASP A 86 -2.96 13.20 17.32
CA ASP A 86 -4.25 13.15 18.00
C ASP A 86 -4.18 12.13 19.16
N PRO A 87 -4.15 12.59 20.43
CA PRO A 87 -4.03 11.71 21.58
C PRO A 87 -5.25 10.79 21.75
N GLU A 88 -6.43 11.15 21.23
CA GLU A 88 -7.62 10.30 21.34
C GLU A 88 -7.48 9.02 20.50
N LYS A 89 -6.82 9.12 19.34
CA LYS A 89 -6.55 7.93 18.49
C LYS A 89 -5.59 6.98 19.17
N VAL A 90 -4.57 7.52 19.83
CA VAL A 90 -3.61 6.71 20.59
C VAL A 90 -4.30 6.03 21.77
N ALA A 91 -5.14 6.75 22.51
CA ALA A 91 -5.93 6.20 23.60
C ALA A 91 -6.82 5.03 23.14
N LYS A 92 -7.56 5.19 22.03
CA LYS A 92 -8.42 4.13 21.45
C LYS A 92 -7.65 2.87 21.08
N ILE A 93 -6.42 3.02 20.58
CA ILE A 93 -5.55 1.88 20.25
C ILE A 93 -5.04 1.20 21.53
N LYS A 94 -4.65 1.96 22.55
CA LYS A 94 -4.19 1.42 23.84
C LYS A 94 -5.29 0.77 24.66
N GLU A 95 -6.54 1.22 24.52
CA GLU A 95 -7.70 0.55 25.12
C GLU A 95 -7.87 -0.88 24.57
N LYS A 96 -7.65 -1.08 23.28
CA LYS A 96 -7.69 -2.41 22.64
C LYS A 96 -6.44 -3.22 22.92
N HIS A 97 -5.29 -2.56 22.99
CA HIS A 97 -3.97 -3.18 23.07
C HIS A 97 -3.10 -2.47 24.10
N SER A 98 -3.28 -2.82 25.38
CA SER A 98 -2.65 -2.14 26.51
C SER A 98 -1.13 -2.21 26.58
N HIS A 99 -0.51 -3.13 25.83
CA HIS A 99 0.93 -3.40 25.81
C HIS A 99 1.70 -2.63 24.72
N ILE A 100 1.01 -1.86 23.86
CA ILE A 100 1.64 -1.06 22.82
C ILE A 100 2.47 0.07 23.45
N LYS A 101 3.68 0.28 22.91
CA LYS A 101 4.50 1.42 23.27
C LYS A 101 4.07 2.67 22.48
N GLU A 102 3.81 3.75 23.19
CA GLU A 102 3.55 5.07 22.63
C GLU A 102 4.81 5.93 22.72
N VAL A 103 5.08 6.74 21.70
CA VAL A 103 6.15 7.74 21.69
C VAL A 103 5.61 9.06 21.16
N ASP A 104 6.35 10.14 21.40
CA ASP A 104 6.01 11.45 20.85
C ASP A 104 6.03 11.40 19.30
N PRO A 105 5.04 12.01 18.61
CA PRO A 105 5.03 12.10 17.15
C PRO A 105 6.29 12.67 16.51
N GLN A 106 7.03 13.53 17.23
CA GLN A 106 8.31 14.07 16.77
C GLN A 106 9.47 13.09 16.95
N GLU A 107 9.37 12.17 17.91
CA GLU A 107 10.42 11.19 18.25
C GLU A 107 10.31 9.89 17.44
N ILE A 108 9.16 9.60 16.82
CA ILE A 108 8.90 8.34 16.11
C ILE A 108 9.96 8.04 15.04
N VAL A 109 10.47 9.06 14.33
CA VAL A 109 11.51 8.92 13.30
C VAL A 109 12.86 8.50 13.89
N THR A 110 13.14 8.95 15.12
CA THR A 110 14.39 8.63 15.86
C THR A 110 14.29 7.36 16.70
N THR A 111 13.11 6.75 16.75
CA THR A 111 12.84 5.57 17.57
C THR A 111 13.52 4.35 16.98
N GLU A 112 14.20 3.59 17.82
CA GLU A 112 14.81 2.33 17.40
C GLU A 112 13.73 1.29 17.06
N CYS A 113 13.70 0.90 15.80
CA CYS A 113 12.78 -0.07 15.24
C CYS A 113 13.45 -0.80 14.07
N ASP A 114 12.91 -1.92 13.66
CA ASP A 114 13.39 -2.65 12.49
C ASP A 114 12.70 -2.13 11.22
N VAL A 115 11.40 -1.83 11.34
CA VAL A 115 10.54 -1.29 10.29
C VAL A 115 9.92 0.03 10.72
N PHE A 116 10.08 1.08 9.91
CA PHE A 116 9.33 2.33 10.03
C PHE A 116 8.17 2.34 9.03
N ALA A 117 6.94 2.52 9.52
CA ALA A 117 5.71 2.47 8.74
C ALA A 117 4.99 3.83 8.75
N PRO A 118 5.35 4.76 7.84
CA PRO A 118 4.67 6.04 7.72
C PRO A 118 3.25 5.87 7.15
N CYS A 119 2.23 6.22 7.93
CA CYS A 119 0.82 6.11 7.60
C CYS A 119 0.05 7.43 7.81
N ALA A 120 0.74 8.53 8.08
CA ALA A 120 0.17 9.86 8.31
C ALA A 120 0.25 10.75 7.06
N MET A 121 1.36 11.47 6.89
CA MET A 121 1.57 12.46 5.84
C MET A 121 2.66 12.01 4.86
N GLY A 122 2.59 12.54 3.64
CA GLY A 122 3.68 12.44 2.67
C GLY A 122 4.90 13.28 3.04
N ALA A 123 5.94 13.18 2.23
CA ALA A 123 7.22 13.88 2.35
C ALA A 123 7.95 13.69 3.69
N ILE A 124 7.60 12.63 4.44
CA ILE A 124 8.22 12.33 5.73
C ILE A 124 9.69 11.94 5.57
N ILE A 125 10.10 11.42 4.41
CA ILE A 125 11.50 11.11 4.10
C ILE A 125 12.09 12.30 3.35
N ASN A 126 12.88 13.10 4.06
CA ASN A 126 13.47 14.34 3.59
C ASN A 126 14.84 14.59 4.24
N ASP A 127 15.50 15.71 3.91
CA ASP A 127 16.82 16.08 4.45
C ASP A 127 16.92 16.09 5.98
N LYS A 128 15.83 16.41 6.67
CA LYS A 128 15.81 16.51 8.14
C LYS A 128 15.64 15.15 8.80
N THR A 129 14.79 14.31 8.23
CA THR A 129 14.40 13.02 8.84
C THR A 129 15.30 11.88 8.41
N LEU A 130 15.79 11.88 7.17
CA LEU A 130 16.59 10.79 6.62
C LEU A 130 17.86 10.48 7.45
N PRO A 131 18.61 11.46 7.97
CA PRO A 131 19.77 11.20 8.84
C PRO A 131 19.40 10.62 10.21
N LEU A 132 18.15 10.80 10.64
CA LEU A 132 17.66 10.43 11.98
C LEU A 132 17.07 9.02 12.02
N LEU A 133 16.76 8.44 10.86
CA LEU A 133 16.17 7.11 10.75
C LEU A 133 17.10 6.05 11.34
N LYS A 134 16.55 5.24 12.25
CA LYS A 134 17.25 4.11 12.88
C LYS A 134 16.77 2.74 12.39
N CYS A 135 15.84 2.71 11.43
CA CYS A 135 15.26 1.50 10.87
C CYS A 135 16.09 0.91 9.73
N GLN A 136 15.89 -0.38 9.45
CA GLN A 136 16.46 -1.03 8.27
C GLN A 136 15.48 -1.09 7.10
N ILE A 137 14.19 -0.96 7.37
CA ILE A 137 13.09 -1.02 6.40
C ILE A 137 12.19 0.19 6.57
N ILE A 138 11.74 0.78 5.47
CA ILE A 138 10.62 1.72 5.42
C ILE A 138 9.50 1.10 4.59
N ALA A 139 8.35 0.87 5.22
CA ALA A 139 7.20 0.22 4.61
C ALA A 139 5.91 0.70 5.28
N GLY A 140 5.26 1.72 4.70
CA GLY A 140 4.05 2.34 5.25
C GLY A 140 2.98 2.64 4.20
N GLY A 141 1.80 3.05 4.66
CA GLY A 141 0.62 3.31 3.81
C GLY A 141 0.47 4.74 3.30
N ALA A 142 1.30 5.70 3.76
CA ALA A 142 1.19 7.09 3.32
C ALA A 142 1.53 7.26 1.83
N ASN A 143 0.93 8.26 1.18
CA ASN A 143 1.24 8.64 -0.20
C ASN A 143 2.40 9.63 -0.26
N ASN A 144 3.19 9.58 -1.33
CA ASN A 144 4.32 10.48 -1.60
C ASN A 144 5.32 10.51 -0.44
N GLN A 145 5.75 9.34 0.05
CA GLN A 145 6.56 9.27 1.28
C GLN A 145 7.93 9.94 1.13
N LEU A 146 8.54 9.80 -0.06
CA LEU A 146 9.74 10.52 -0.45
C LEU A 146 9.38 11.97 -0.76
N ALA A 147 10.04 12.93 -0.10
CA ALA A 147 9.88 14.34 -0.46
C ALA A 147 10.43 14.66 -1.86
N GLU A 148 11.46 13.93 -2.27
CA GLU A 148 12.13 14.08 -3.58
C GLU A 148 12.78 12.74 -3.98
N PRO A 149 12.94 12.44 -5.29
CA PRO A 149 13.57 11.19 -5.76
C PRO A 149 14.98 10.94 -5.20
N ARG A 150 15.78 12.00 -4.98
CA ARG A 150 17.12 11.89 -4.39
C ARG A 150 17.11 11.29 -2.98
N HIS A 151 16.02 11.42 -2.24
CA HIS A 151 15.88 10.77 -0.93
C HIS A 151 15.77 9.25 -1.08
N GLY A 152 15.12 8.77 -2.14
CA GLY A 152 15.09 7.33 -2.46
C GLY A 152 16.48 6.79 -2.83
N GLN A 153 17.29 7.60 -3.54
CA GLN A 153 18.69 7.27 -3.82
C GLN A 153 19.53 7.21 -2.54
N ALA A 154 19.38 8.19 -1.64
CA ALA A 154 20.10 8.21 -0.37
C ALA A 154 19.72 7.04 0.55
N LEU A 155 18.45 6.59 0.54
CA LEU A 155 18.04 5.38 1.27
C LEU A 155 18.74 4.13 0.71
N PHE A 156 18.79 4.00 -0.62
CA PHE A 156 19.46 2.90 -1.30
C PHE A 156 20.96 2.85 -0.95
N GLU A 157 21.64 3.99 -0.98
CA GLU A 157 23.07 4.11 -0.61
C GLU A 157 23.32 3.79 0.87
N LYS A 158 22.39 4.15 1.76
CA LYS A 158 22.43 3.78 3.19
C LYS A 158 22.07 2.31 3.44
N GLY A 159 21.63 1.58 2.42
CA GLY A 159 21.16 0.21 2.55
C GLY A 159 19.86 0.06 3.33
N ILE A 160 19.06 1.14 3.47
CA ILE A 160 17.72 1.07 4.04
C ILE A 160 16.77 0.58 2.95
N LEU A 161 16.08 -0.54 3.18
CA LEU A 161 15.14 -1.07 2.21
C LEU A 161 13.85 -0.24 2.22
N TYR A 162 13.55 0.39 1.10
CA TYR A 162 12.31 1.16 0.92
C TYR A 162 11.30 0.36 0.10
N ALA A 163 10.12 0.11 0.64
CA ALA A 163 8.98 -0.40 -0.11
C ALA A 163 8.26 0.78 -0.79
N PRO A 164 8.26 0.88 -2.13
CA PRO A 164 7.67 2.02 -2.83
C PRO A 164 6.19 2.21 -2.48
N ASP A 165 5.84 3.44 -2.11
CA ASP A 165 4.55 3.80 -1.52
C ASP A 165 3.35 3.36 -2.35
N TYR A 166 3.34 3.69 -3.64
CA TYR A 166 2.24 3.35 -4.56
C TYR A 166 2.09 1.85 -4.85
N VAL A 167 3.10 1.03 -4.50
CA VAL A 167 3.01 -0.43 -4.61
C VAL A 167 2.44 -1.00 -3.31
N ILE A 168 2.98 -0.58 -2.17
CA ILE A 168 2.60 -1.11 -0.85
C ILE A 168 1.18 -0.69 -0.44
N ASN A 169 0.74 0.52 -0.78
CA ASN A 169 -0.59 1.02 -0.44
C ASN A 169 -1.67 0.71 -1.49
N ALA A 170 -1.34 -0.08 -2.51
CA ALA A 170 -2.24 -0.42 -3.62
C ALA A 170 -3.49 -1.25 -3.20
N GLY A 171 -3.53 -1.77 -1.96
CA GLY A 171 -4.63 -2.59 -1.46
C GLY A 171 -6.01 -1.93 -1.58
N GLY A 172 -6.10 -0.61 -1.39
CA GLY A 172 -7.35 0.14 -1.57
C GLY A 172 -7.84 0.14 -3.02
N LEU A 173 -6.93 0.30 -3.99
CA LEU A 173 -7.27 0.22 -5.42
C LEU A 173 -7.61 -1.21 -5.85
N MET A 174 -6.94 -2.21 -5.27
CA MET A 174 -7.26 -3.62 -5.50
C MET A 174 -8.67 -3.96 -5.01
N ASN A 175 -9.09 -3.41 -3.87
CA ASN A 175 -10.44 -3.58 -3.33
C ASN A 175 -11.52 -3.02 -4.26
N VAL A 176 -11.40 -1.75 -4.68
CA VAL A 176 -12.38 -1.14 -5.59
C VAL A 176 -12.33 -1.74 -7.00
N PHE A 177 -11.20 -2.32 -7.42
CA PHE A 177 -11.15 -3.09 -8.67
C PHE A 177 -12.03 -4.34 -8.63
N VAL A 178 -12.09 -5.04 -7.48
CA VAL A 178 -12.96 -6.22 -7.32
C VAL A 178 -14.44 -5.86 -7.46
N GLU A 179 -14.82 -4.63 -7.09
CA GLU A 179 -16.19 -4.11 -7.29
C GLU A 179 -16.64 -4.19 -8.76
N LEU A 180 -15.73 -3.90 -9.71
CA LEU A 180 -16.01 -3.94 -11.15
C LEU A 180 -16.33 -5.35 -11.67
N GLU A 181 -15.95 -6.40 -10.93
CA GLU A 181 -16.14 -7.80 -11.31
C GLU A 181 -17.29 -8.48 -10.52
N GLY A 182 -17.98 -7.73 -9.66
CA GLY A 182 -18.89 -8.26 -8.64
C GLY A 182 -18.17 -8.42 -7.30
N TYR A 183 -18.59 -7.60 -6.33
CA TYR A 183 -17.88 -7.44 -5.07
C TYR A 183 -17.93 -8.69 -4.18
N SER A 184 -16.77 -9.07 -3.65
CA SER A 184 -16.60 -10.07 -2.60
C SER A 184 -15.43 -9.65 -1.72
N SER A 185 -15.72 -9.51 -0.43
CA SER A 185 -14.71 -9.15 0.59
C SER A 185 -13.55 -10.14 0.60
N ASP A 186 -13.83 -11.43 0.54
CA ASP A 186 -12.79 -12.48 0.56
C ASP A 186 -11.89 -12.35 -0.67
N ARG A 187 -12.47 -12.18 -1.86
CA ARG A 187 -11.70 -11.94 -3.09
C ARG A 187 -10.88 -10.66 -3.01
N ALA A 188 -11.40 -9.61 -2.38
CA ALA A 188 -10.66 -8.36 -2.19
C ALA A 188 -9.45 -8.57 -1.26
N PHE A 189 -9.60 -9.28 -0.14
CA PHE A 189 -8.47 -9.66 0.72
C PHE A 189 -7.46 -10.53 -0.02
N GLU A 190 -7.91 -11.56 -0.75
CA GLU A 190 -7.03 -12.39 -1.57
C GLU A 190 -6.24 -11.57 -2.59
N LYS A 191 -6.90 -10.58 -3.22
CA LYS A 191 -6.25 -9.69 -4.18
C LYS A 191 -5.13 -8.88 -3.52
N THR A 192 -5.34 -8.36 -2.31
CA THR A 192 -4.32 -7.58 -1.60
C THR A 192 -3.07 -8.38 -1.23
N MET A 193 -3.15 -9.72 -1.17
CA MET A 193 -1.97 -10.57 -0.98
C MET A 193 -0.94 -10.40 -2.11
N GLN A 194 -1.40 -10.03 -3.32
CA GLN A 194 -0.52 -9.78 -4.47
C GLN A 194 0.44 -8.59 -4.25
N VAL A 195 0.19 -7.73 -3.26
CA VAL A 195 1.15 -6.69 -2.85
C VAL A 195 2.48 -7.30 -2.44
N TYR A 196 2.47 -8.45 -1.76
CA TYR A 196 3.68 -9.19 -1.40
C TYR A 196 4.49 -9.56 -2.65
N ASP A 197 3.85 -10.24 -3.61
CA ASP A 197 4.52 -10.70 -4.83
C ASP A 197 5.02 -9.54 -5.69
N ASN A 198 4.24 -8.46 -5.77
CA ASN A 198 4.63 -7.25 -6.50
C ASN A 198 5.90 -6.63 -5.91
N LEU A 199 5.97 -6.49 -4.59
CA LEU A 199 7.16 -5.97 -3.92
C LEU A 199 8.36 -6.90 -4.05
N MET A 200 8.18 -8.22 -3.94
CA MET A 200 9.27 -9.18 -4.19
C MET A 200 9.82 -9.06 -5.61
N ASN A 201 8.96 -8.80 -6.60
CA ASN A 201 9.40 -8.52 -7.98
C ASN A 201 10.16 -7.19 -8.09
N VAL A 202 9.71 -6.13 -7.40
CA VAL A 202 10.42 -4.85 -7.33
C VAL A 202 11.82 -5.04 -6.72
N PHE A 203 11.92 -5.75 -5.59
CA PHE A 203 13.20 -6.01 -4.93
C PHE A 203 14.13 -6.86 -5.79
N LYS A 204 13.58 -7.82 -6.53
CA LYS A 204 14.33 -8.61 -7.51
C LYS A 204 14.93 -7.73 -8.61
N ILE A 205 14.13 -6.84 -9.21
CA ILE A 205 14.59 -5.90 -10.25
C ILE A 205 15.66 -4.96 -9.66
N SER A 206 15.41 -4.39 -8.48
CA SER A 206 16.35 -3.51 -7.78
C SER A 206 17.73 -4.17 -7.59
N LYS A 207 17.76 -5.44 -7.14
CA LYS A 207 19.00 -6.22 -6.98
C LYS A 207 19.67 -6.56 -8.31
N GLN A 208 18.91 -7.02 -9.30
CA GLN A 208 19.45 -7.47 -10.58
C GLN A 208 20.05 -6.32 -11.39
N GLU A 209 19.43 -5.15 -11.33
CA GLU A 209 19.80 -3.98 -12.13
C GLU A 209 20.59 -2.95 -11.30
N ASN A 210 20.81 -3.22 -10.01
CA ASN A 210 21.49 -2.35 -9.04
C ASN A 210 20.95 -0.92 -9.04
N VAL A 211 19.62 -0.79 -8.92
CA VAL A 211 18.91 0.50 -8.85
C VAL A 211 18.04 0.61 -7.60
N PRO A 212 17.78 1.82 -7.10
CA PRO A 212 16.82 2.04 -6.02
C PRO A 212 15.44 1.43 -6.29
N THR A 213 14.74 1.03 -5.23
CA THR A 213 13.44 0.36 -5.33
C THR A 213 12.36 1.23 -5.97
N TYR A 214 12.39 2.56 -5.80
CA TYR A 214 11.44 3.46 -6.44
C TYR A 214 11.56 3.44 -7.97
N ILE A 215 12.79 3.35 -8.51
CA ILE A 215 13.05 3.18 -9.95
C ILE A 215 12.65 1.78 -10.42
N ALA A 216 12.98 0.75 -9.63
CA ALA A 216 12.63 -0.63 -9.95
C ALA A 216 11.10 -0.84 -10.06
N ALA A 217 10.31 -0.15 -9.23
CA ALA A 217 8.86 -0.18 -9.32
C ALA A 217 8.33 0.46 -10.60
N ASP A 218 8.90 1.59 -11.04
CA ASP A 218 8.54 2.22 -12.32
C ASP A 218 8.84 1.27 -13.49
N ARG A 219 10.02 0.62 -13.48
CA ARG A 219 10.41 -0.36 -14.50
C ARG A 219 9.47 -1.55 -14.54
N LEU A 220 9.06 -2.08 -13.37
CA LEU A 220 8.09 -3.16 -13.29
C LEU A 220 6.76 -2.77 -13.96
N ALA A 221 6.26 -1.58 -13.66
CA ALA A 221 5.02 -1.06 -14.24
C ALA A 221 5.12 -0.88 -15.76
N GLU A 222 6.19 -0.21 -16.24
CA GLU A 222 6.42 -0.01 -17.67
C GLU A 222 6.56 -1.33 -18.43
N HIS A 223 7.32 -2.29 -17.89
CA HIS A 223 7.49 -3.60 -18.50
C HIS A 223 6.16 -4.33 -18.62
N ARG A 224 5.30 -4.25 -17.60
CA ARG A 224 3.96 -4.85 -17.65
C ARG A 224 3.09 -4.20 -18.72
N ILE A 225 3.08 -2.87 -18.80
CA ILE A 225 2.31 -2.12 -19.82
C ILE A 225 2.79 -2.50 -21.24
N LYS A 226 4.11 -2.46 -21.49
CA LYS A 226 4.69 -2.83 -22.79
C LYS A 226 4.39 -4.29 -23.15
N LYS A 227 4.54 -5.23 -22.20
CA LYS A 227 4.30 -6.66 -22.43
C LYS A 227 2.85 -6.95 -22.79
N ILE A 228 1.89 -6.40 -22.05
CA ILE A 228 0.46 -6.57 -22.33
C ILE A 228 0.06 -5.83 -23.61
N GLY A 229 0.59 -4.62 -23.84
CA GLY A 229 0.31 -3.84 -25.06
C GLY A 229 0.79 -4.52 -26.35
N ASN A 230 1.87 -5.31 -26.28
CA ASN A 230 2.40 -6.07 -27.41
C ASN A 230 1.66 -7.38 -27.68
N LEU A 231 0.84 -7.87 -26.73
CA LEU A 231 -0.07 -8.98 -27.00
C LEU A 231 -1.17 -8.47 -27.92
N ARG A 232 -1.16 -8.89 -29.19
CA ARG A 232 -2.24 -8.57 -30.15
C ARG A 232 -3.58 -8.97 -29.56
N GLN A 233 -4.39 -7.99 -29.17
CA GLN A 233 -5.76 -8.25 -28.74
C GLN A 233 -6.52 -8.86 -29.92
N HIS A 234 -6.79 -10.17 -29.86
CA HIS A 234 -7.63 -10.82 -30.84
C HIS A 234 -9.07 -10.41 -30.54
N HIS A 235 -9.64 -9.63 -31.45
CA HIS A 235 -11.01 -9.13 -31.33
C HIS A 235 -12.00 -10.28 -31.45
N HIS A 236 -12.63 -10.70 -30.34
CA HIS A 236 -13.61 -11.80 -30.32
C HIS A 236 -15.04 -11.36 -30.68
N GLY A 237 -15.24 -10.14 -31.22
CA GLY A 237 -16.57 -9.59 -31.47
C GLY A 237 -17.26 -9.06 -30.20
N ARG A 238 -18.55 -8.70 -30.31
CA ARG A 238 -19.35 -8.14 -29.20
C ARG A 238 -19.33 -9.09 -27.99
N MET A 239 -18.71 -8.65 -26.90
CA MET A 239 -18.75 -9.36 -25.64
C MET A 239 -19.97 -8.87 -24.84
N ALA A 240 -20.84 -9.77 -24.40
CA ALA A 240 -22.05 -9.45 -23.63
C ALA A 240 -21.77 -9.01 -22.16
N ARG A 241 -20.50 -8.75 -21.80
CA ARG A 241 -20.15 -8.28 -20.46
C ARG A 241 -20.26 -6.75 -20.40
N PRO A 242 -20.92 -6.18 -19.38
CA PRO A 242 -21.24 -4.75 -19.30
C PRO A 242 -20.02 -3.83 -19.22
N PHE A 243 -18.83 -4.35 -18.86
CA PHE A 243 -17.57 -3.61 -18.91
C PHE A 243 -16.70 -4.10 -20.06
N SER A 244 -16.89 -3.50 -21.25
CA SER A 244 -15.85 -3.50 -22.28
C SER A 244 -15.23 -2.10 -22.31
N THR A 245 -14.00 -1.99 -21.81
CA THR A 245 -13.20 -0.75 -21.73
C THR A 245 -12.58 -0.33 -23.08
N LEU A 246 -13.09 -0.85 -24.20
CA LEU A 246 -12.64 -0.47 -25.53
C LEU A 246 -13.73 0.35 -26.20
N LYS A 247 -13.44 1.66 -26.27
CA LYS A 247 -14.14 2.67 -27.06
C LYS A 247 -14.77 2.05 -28.31
N GLU A 248 -16.08 2.22 -28.48
CA GLU A 248 -16.75 1.96 -29.74
C GLU A 248 -16.03 2.73 -30.85
N MET A 249 -15.27 2.03 -31.70
CA MET A 249 -14.89 2.55 -33.01
C MET A 249 -15.86 1.93 -34.01
N THR A 250 -16.84 2.71 -34.43
CA THR A 250 -17.73 2.35 -35.52
C THR A 250 -16.91 2.24 -36.80
N THR A 251 -16.71 1.01 -37.28
CA THR A 251 -16.22 0.76 -38.63
C THR A 251 -17.27 1.32 -39.59
N ARG A 252 -17.06 2.52 -40.13
CA ARG A 252 -17.72 2.93 -41.37
C ARG A 252 -17.17 2.05 -42.49
N GLN A 253 -17.81 0.92 -42.73
CA GLN A 253 -17.65 0.18 -43.98
C GLN A 253 -18.46 0.90 -45.07
N LYS A 254 -17.74 1.35 -46.12
CA LYS A 254 -18.28 1.45 -47.48
C LYS A 254 -18.07 0.11 -48.16
#